data_AF-A0A924PLS3-F1
#
_entry.id   AF-A0A924PLS3-F1
#
_cell.length_a   1.000
_cell.length_b   1.000
_cell.length_c   1.000
_cell.angle_alpha   90.00
_cell.angle_beta   90.00
_cell.angle_gamma   90.00
#
_symmetry.space_group_name_H-M   'P 1'
#
loop_
_entity.id
_entity.type
_entity.pdbx_description
1 polymer ?
#
loop_
_entity_poly.entity_id
_entity_poly.type
_entity_poly.pdbx_seq_one_letter_code
_entity_poly.pdbx_strand_id
1 'polypeptide(L)'
;MPNNKRFIKNKLVYLSWVFVILLLIPLVNLGIYKHELPKLELQTYNNLQSIANIKVQQMTRWLNYRVADASVLASDRQLSEDIASQIRAHDALSAKIIKARFESLISSYHYESVSLLNINGAVVLQTGESLSKGKVSDYNVDQNLIKEVKANYQTRHGDFFIDYKKNLTYKS
;
A
#
# COMPACT_ATOMS: atom_id res chain seq x y z
N MET A 1 -53.75 -72.30 8.38
CA MET A 1 -52.68 -71.49 8.99
C MET A 1 -51.91 -70.78 7.87
N PRO A 2 -51.98 -69.45 7.73
CA PRO A 2 -51.36 -68.77 6.60
C PRO A 2 -49.84 -68.69 6.77
N ASN A 3 -49.13 -68.82 5.64
CA ASN A 3 -47.70 -69.08 5.54
C ASN A 3 -46.86 -67.82 5.90
N ASN A 4 -46.50 -67.66 7.18
CA ASN A 4 -45.78 -66.50 7.72
C ASN A 4 -44.39 -66.27 7.09
N LYS A 5 -43.78 -67.32 6.51
CA LYS A 5 -42.40 -67.30 6.01
C LYS A 5 -42.25 -66.41 4.78
N ARG A 6 -43.29 -66.33 3.94
CA ARG A 6 -43.29 -65.47 2.74
C ARG A 6 -43.45 -63.99 3.10
N PHE A 7 -44.20 -63.69 4.16
CA PHE A 7 -44.41 -62.32 4.66
C PHE A 7 -43.14 -61.75 5.30
N ILE A 8 -42.41 -62.57 6.08
CA ILE A 8 -41.15 -62.17 6.72
C ILE A 8 -40.03 -61.97 5.68
N LYS A 9 -39.94 -62.85 4.67
CA LYS A 9 -38.95 -62.71 3.59
C LYS A 9 -39.13 -61.40 2.80
N ASN A 10 -40.36 -61.04 2.45
CA ASN A 10 -40.61 -59.79 1.74
C ASN A 10 -40.24 -58.57 2.59
N LYS A 11 -40.60 -58.58 3.88
CA LYS A 11 -40.24 -57.50 4.82
C LYS A 11 -38.73 -57.33 4.98
N LEU A 12 -37.98 -58.43 5.02
CA LEU A 12 -36.52 -58.42 5.07
C LEU A 12 -35.89 -57.88 3.78
N VAL A 13 -36.44 -58.20 2.61
CA VAL A 13 -35.99 -57.63 1.33
C VAL A 13 -36.21 -56.12 1.31
N TYR A 14 -37.38 -55.62 1.70
CA TYR A 14 -37.62 -54.17 1.78
C TYR A 14 -36.67 -53.48 2.78
N LEU A 15 -36.41 -54.09 3.93
CA LEU A 15 -35.46 -53.55 4.92
C LEU A 15 -34.04 -53.46 4.35
N SER A 16 -33.61 -54.47 3.59
CA SER A 16 -32.31 -54.49 2.92
C SER A 16 -32.19 -53.36 1.87
N TRP A 17 -33.24 -53.12 1.08
CA TRP A 17 -33.25 -52.03 0.11
C TRP A 17 -33.20 -50.65 0.77
N VAL A 18 -33.94 -50.46 1.86
CA VAL A 18 -33.89 -49.20 2.63
C VAL A 18 -32.50 -48.97 3.22
N PHE A 19 -31.86 -50.02 3.74
CA PHE A 19 -30.50 -49.92 4.28
C PHE A 19 -29.46 -49.54 3.21
N VAL A 20 -29.56 -50.11 2.01
CA VAL A 20 -28.69 -49.76 0.87
C VAL A 20 -28.88 -48.31 0.45
N ILE A 21 -30.13 -47.85 0.36
CA ILE A 21 -30.45 -46.44 0.03
C ILE A 21 -29.94 -45.49 1.13
N LEU A 22 -30.07 -45.88 2.40
CA LEU A 22 -29.57 -45.10 3.52
C LEU A 22 -28.04 -44.98 3.51
N LEU A 23 -27.34 -46.03 3.08
CA LEU A 23 -25.87 -46.05 2.95
C LEU A 23 -25.35 -45.26 1.74
N LEU A 24 -26.17 -45.06 0.70
CA LEU A 24 -25.80 -44.24 -0.45
C LEU A 24 -25.62 -42.76 -0.09
N ILE A 25 -26.40 -42.24 0.85
CA ILE A 25 -26.36 -40.83 1.29
C ILE A 25 -24.99 -40.44 1.88
N PRO A 26 -24.43 -41.13 2.91
CA PRO A 26 -23.11 -40.78 3.45
C PRO A 26 -21.98 -41.05 2.45
N LEU A 27 -22.14 -42.02 1.55
CA LEU A 27 -21.10 -42.37 0.57
C LEU A 27 -20.91 -41.27 -0.49
N VAL A 28 -22.01 -40.66 -0.95
CA VAL A 28 -21.98 -39.49 -1.84
C VAL A 28 -21.37 -38.28 -1.12
N ASN A 29 -21.74 -38.04 0.14
CA ASN A 29 -21.20 -36.93 0.93
C ASN A 29 -19.68 -37.03 1.17
N LEU A 30 -19.15 -38.23 1.40
CA LEU A 30 -17.70 -38.44 1.54
C LEU A 30 -16.92 -38.16 0.24
N GLY A 31 -17.53 -38.43 -0.92
CA GLY A 31 -16.94 -38.16 -2.23
C GLY A 31 -16.77 -36.66 -2.50
N ILE A 32 -17.77 -35.86 -2.14
CA ILE A 32 -17.75 -34.40 -2.31
C ILE A 32 -16.68 -33.78 -1.40
N TYR A 33 -16.62 -34.21 -0.14
CA TYR A 33 -15.69 -33.64 0.86
C TYR A 33 -14.22 -33.84 0.47
N LYS A 34 -13.85 -34.97 -0.13
CA LYS A 34 -12.48 -35.25 -0.56
C LYS A 34 -12.05 -34.51 -1.82
N HIS A 35 -12.98 -34.08 -2.66
CA HIS A 35 -12.67 -33.46 -3.95
C HIS A 35 -12.81 -31.94 -3.99
N GLU A 36 -13.67 -31.35 -3.16
CA GLU A 36 -13.94 -29.91 -3.21
C GLU A 36 -13.12 -29.07 -2.23
N LEU A 37 -12.77 -29.62 -1.05
CA LEU A 37 -11.94 -28.92 -0.07
C LEU A 37 -10.55 -28.49 -0.61
N PRO A 38 -9.75 -29.37 -1.23
CA PRO A 38 -8.40 -28.98 -1.68
C PRO A 38 -8.43 -27.97 -2.83
N LYS A 39 -9.52 -27.93 -3.61
CA LYS A 39 -9.67 -26.96 -4.72
C LYS A 39 -10.01 -25.56 -4.20
N LEU A 40 -10.80 -25.47 -3.13
CA LEU A 40 -11.17 -24.19 -2.54
C LEU A 40 -9.95 -23.50 -1.90
N GLU A 41 -9.13 -24.25 -1.17
CA GLU A 41 -7.92 -23.70 -0.54
C GLU A 41 -6.93 -23.18 -1.60
N LEU A 42 -6.64 -23.98 -2.64
CA LEU A 42 -5.77 -23.57 -3.74
C LEU A 42 -6.29 -22.34 -4.49
N GLN A 43 -7.61 -22.23 -4.71
CA GLN A 43 -8.20 -21.04 -5.33
C GLN A 43 -8.07 -19.80 -4.45
N THR A 44 -8.27 -19.94 -3.13
CA THR A 44 -8.08 -18.81 -2.19
C THR A 44 -6.62 -18.35 -2.15
N TYR A 45 -5.64 -19.26 -2.11
CA TYR A 45 -4.22 -18.90 -2.13
C TYR A 45 -3.79 -18.26 -3.46
N ASN A 46 -4.21 -18.82 -4.59
CA ASN A 46 -3.90 -18.26 -5.92
C ASN A 46 -4.51 -16.87 -6.11
N ASN A 47 -5.72 -16.64 -5.60
CA ASN A 47 -6.36 -15.33 -5.62
C ASN A 47 -5.60 -14.33 -4.75
N LEU A 48 -5.17 -14.72 -3.55
CA LEU A 48 -4.43 -13.83 -2.66
C LEU A 48 -3.07 -13.45 -3.25
N GLN A 49 -2.36 -14.40 -3.86
CA GLN A 49 -1.09 -14.12 -4.53
C GLN A 49 -1.28 -13.24 -5.77
N SER A 50 -2.34 -13.47 -6.56
CA SER A 50 -2.66 -12.62 -7.71
C SER A 50 -3.00 -11.19 -7.28
N ILE A 51 -3.79 -11.02 -6.22
CA ILE A 51 -4.13 -9.71 -5.66
C ILE A 51 -2.88 -9.02 -5.10
N ALA A 52 -2.01 -9.76 -4.40
CA ALA A 52 -0.75 -9.24 -3.87
C ALA A 52 0.16 -8.75 -5.00
N ASN A 53 0.34 -9.53 -6.06
CA ASN A 53 1.14 -9.16 -7.22
C ASN A 53 0.62 -7.89 -7.90
N ILE A 54 -0.71 -7.79 -8.08
CA ILE A 54 -1.33 -6.60 -8.67
C ILE A 54 -1.11 -5.36 -7.78
N LYS A 55 -1.26 -5.50 -6.45
CA LYS A 55 -1.04 -4.40 -5.50
C LYS A 55 0.41 -3.94 -5.47
N VAL A 56 1.36 -4.87 -5.45
CA VAL A 56 2.80 -4.55 -5.52
C VAL A 56 3.11 -3.78 -6.80
N GLN A 57 2.63 -4.26 -7.95
CA GLN A 57 2.85 -3.57 -9.22
C GLN A 57 2.24 -2.15 -9.23
N GLN A 58 1.06 -1.96 -8.63
CA GLN A 58 0.45 -0.62 -8.50
C GLN A 58 1.30 0.31 -7.64
N MET A 59 1.81 -0.17 -6.49
CA MET A 59 2.68 0.61 -5.62
C MET A 59 4.01 0.96 -6.30
N THR A 60 4.64 -0.01 -6.97
CA THR A 60 5.89 0.23 -7.70
C THR A 60 5.71 1.25 -8.82
N ARG A 61 4.63 1.16 -9.59
CA ARG A 61 4.31 2.15 -10.63
C ARG A 61 4.13 3.54 -10.02
N TRP A 62 3.33 3.65 -8.97
CA TRP A 62 3.12 4.92 -8.28
C TRP A 62 4.44 5.52 -7.77
N LEU A 63 5.30 4.72 -7.13
CA LEU A 63 6.63 5.17 -6.68
C LEU A 63 7.51 5.63 -7.84
N ASN A 64 7.54 4.89 -8.95
CA ASN A 64 8.32 5.28 -10.12
C ASN A 64 7.84 6.62 -10.71
N TYR A 65 6.53 6.86 -10.75
CA TYR A 65 5.99 8.16 -11.16
C TYR A 65 6.43 9.28 -10.21
N ARG A 66 6.43 9.06 -8.88
CA ARG A 66 6.88 10.07 -7.92
C ARG A 66 8.37 10.40 -8.06
N VAL A 67 9.22 9.40 -8.30
CA VAL A 67 10.64 9.63 -8.56
C VAL A 67 10.84 10.39 -9.88
N ALA A 68 10.07 10.05 -10.91
CA ALA A 68 10.11 10.76 -12.19
C ALA A 68 9.67 12.23 -12.03
N ASP A 69 8.56 12.50 -11.32
CA ASP A 69 8.09 13.86 -11.03
C ASP A 69 9.18 14.71 -10.35
N ALA A 70 9.85 14.14 -9.34
CA ALA A 70 10.92 14.83 -8.63
C ALA A 70 12.20 14.99 -9.48
N SER A 71 12.48 14.07 -10.42
CA SER A 71 13.56 14.25 -11.39
C SER A 71 13.30 15.40 -12.37
N VAL A 72 12.05 15.58 -12.80
CA VAL A 72 11.64 16.72 -13.65
C VAL A 72 11.87 18.03 -12.91
N LEU A 73 11.46 18.11 -11.63
CA LEU A 73 11.71 19.28 -10.79
C LEU A 73 13.20 19.55 -10.57
N ALA A 74 14.01 18.51 -10.36
CA ALA A 74 15.46 18.66 -10.20
C ALA A 74 16.15 19.15 -11.49
N SER A 75 15.57 18.84 -12.66
CA SER A 75 16.07 19.29 -13.96
C SER A 75 15.58 20.69 -14.39
N ASP A 76 14.62 21.28 -13.68
CA ASP A 76 14.11 22.64 -13.98
C ASP A 76 15.18 23.68 -13.61
N ARG A 77 15.85 24.20 -14.66
CA ARG A 77 16.90 25.19 -14.53
C ARG A 77 16.41 26.49 -13.88
N GLN A 78 15.20 26.94 -14.21
CA GLN A 78 14.65 28.17 -13.65
C GLN A 78 14.42 28.01 -12.16
N LEU A 79 13.87 26.88 -11.74
CA LEU A 79 13.69 26.57 -10.32
C LEU A 79 15.03 26.52 -9.58
N SER A 80 16.07 25.95 -10.19
CA SER A 80 17.42 25.93 -9.60
C SER A 80 18.00 27.34 -9.42
N GLU A 81 17.81 28.21 -10.41
CA GLU A 81 18.25 29.61 -10.37
C GLU A 81 17.50 30.41 -9.30
N ASP A 82 16.17 30.25 -9.21
CA ASP A 82 15.33 30.89 -8.17
C ASP A 82 15.71 30.39 -6.76
N ILE A 83 16.04 29.10 -6.60
CA ILE A 83 16.53 28.56 -5.33
C ILE A 83 17.90 29.16 -4.99
N ALA A 84 18.79 29.27 -5.98
CA ALA A 84 20.13 29.82 -5.77
C ALA A 84 20.12 31.32 -5.44
N SER A 85 19.21 32.11 -6.01
CA SER A 85 19.01 33.52 -5.64
C SER A 85 18.42 33.65 -4.24
N GLN A 86 17.44 32.80 -3.89
CA GLN A 86 16.84 32.80 -2.56
C GLN A 86 17.85 32.44 -1.46
N ILE A 87 18.72 31.46 -1.70
CA ILE A 87 19.75 31.05 -0.73
C ILE A 87 20.84 32.11 -0.58
N ARG A 88 21.27 32.76 -1.68
CA ARG A 88 22.38 33.73 -1.65
C ARG A 88 21.98 35.11 -1.18
N ALA A 89 20.81 35.58 -1.57
CA ALA A 89 20.39 36.98 -1.41
C ALA A 89 19.15 37.18 -0.54
N HIS A 90 18.52 36.08 -0.06
CA HIS A 90 17.24 36.14 0.63
C HIS A 90 16.16 36.92 -0.15
N ASP A 91 16.17 36.78 -1.47
CA ASP A 91 15.29 37.51 -2.37
C ASP A 91 13.82 37.13 -2.18
N ALA A 92 13.03 38.05 -1.62
CA ALA A 92 11.61 37.86 -1.36
C ALA A 92 10.81 37.52 -2.63
N LEU A 93 11.24 37.98 -3.82
CA LEU A 93 10.57 37.64 -5.08
C LEU A 93 10.79 36.17 -5.42
N SER A 94 12.04 35.70 -5.39
CA SER A 94 12.40 34.30 -5.58
C SER A 94 11.69 33.38 -4.58
N ALA A 95 11.60 33.78 -3.30
CA ALA A 95 10.85 33.05 -2.28
C ALA A 95 9.37 32.87 -2.64
N LYS A 96 8.74 33.94 -3.17
CA LYS A 96 7.33 33.91 -3.59
C LYS A 96 7.11 33.01 -4.80
N ILE A 97 8.02 33.03 -5.78
CA ILE A 97 7.97 32.17 -6.97
C ILE A 97 8.10 30.70 -6.58
N ILE A 98 9.07 30.37 -5.73
CA ILE A 98 9.28 29.00 -5.21
C ILE A 98 8.02 28.52 -4.47
N LYS A 99 7.47 29.37 -3.60
CA LYS A 99 6.27 29.02 -2.83
C LYS A 99 5.07 28.75 -3.74
N ALA A 100 4.82 29.60 -4.74
CA ALA A 100 3.74 29.39 -5.70
C ALA A 100 3.88 28.07 -6.47
N ARG A 101 5.11 27.68 -6.83
CA ARG A 101 5.37 26.38 -7.44
C ARG A 101 5.09 25.22 -6.48
N PHE A 102 5.49 25.34 -5.21
CA PHE A 102 5.19 24.32 -4.19
C PHE A 102 3.68 24.18 -3.95
N GLU A 103 2.94 25.28 -3.94
CA GLU A 103 1.46 25.27 -3.86
C GLU A 103 0.84 24.55 -5.06
N SER A 104 1.38 24.74 -6.27
CA SER A 104 0.98 23.98 -7.46
C SER A 104 1.26 22.49 -7.30
N LEU A 105 2.40 22.10 -6.73
CA LEU A 105 2.71 20.69 -6.50
C LEU A 105 1.72 20.04 -5.52
N ILE A 106 1.40 20.72 -4.42
CA ILE A 106 0.45 20.24 -3.41
C ILE A 106 -0.94 20.08 -4.03
N SER A 107 -1.43 21.11 -4.72
CA SER A 107 -2.77 21.11 -5.30
C SER A 107 -2.92 20.13 -6.48
N SER A 108 -1.97 20.10 -7.41
CA SER A 108 -2.04 19.27 -8.62
C SER A 108 -1.68 17.81 -8.39
N TYR A 109 -0.73 17.52 -7.48
CA TYR A 109 -0.21 16.16 -7.27
C TYR A 109 -0.59 15.56 -5.92
N HIS A 110 -1.36 16.28 -5.11
CA HIS A 110 -1.87 15.89 -3.79
C HIS A 110 -0.76 15.51 -2.80
N TYR A 111 0.36 16.23 -2.85
CA TYR A 111 1.38 16.14 -1.81
C TYR A 111 0.89 16.79 -0.53
N GLU A 112 1.21 16.20 0.63
CA GLU A 112 0.86 16.76 1.94
C GLU A 112 1.69 18.01 2.26
N SER A 113 2.99 17.97 1.96
CA SER A 113 3.89 19.13 2.10
C SER A 113 5.09 19.04 1.16
N VAL A 114 5.69 20.20 0.89
CA VAL A 114 6.95 20.32 0.14
C VAL A 114 7.88 21.22 0.94
N SER A 115 9.12 20.78 1.14
CA SER A 115 10.13 21.49 1.94
C SER A 115 11.44 21.62 1.16
N LEU A 116 12.01 22.83 1.16
CA LEU A 116 13.35 23.13 0.68
C LEU A 116 14.32 23.08 1.86
N LEU A 117 15.37 22.27 1.73
CA LEU A 117 16.37 22.06 2.78
C LEU A 117 17.71 22.69 2.39
N ASN A 118 18.43 23.25 3.37
CA ASN A 118 19.82 23.62 3.16
C ASN A 118 20.75 22.41 3.28
N ILE A 119 22.03 22.61 2.96
CA ILE A 119 23.06 21.57 3.06
C ILE A 119 23.23 20.98 4.47
N ASN A 120 22.74 21.66 5.51
CA ASN A 120 22.79 21.18 6.89
C ASN A 120 21.51 20.46 7.32
N GLY A 121 20.55 20.27 6.40
CA GLY A 121 19.24 19.67 6.70
C GLY A 121 18.30 20.59 7.46
N ALA A 122 18.53 21.90 7.50
CA ALA A 122 17.56 22.84 8.04
C ALA A 122 16.56 23.25 6.95
N VAL A 123 15.29 23.38 7.33
CA VAL A 123 14.22 23.83 6.43
C VAL A 123 14.39 25.32 6.13
N VAL A 124 14.51 25.66 4.85
CA VAL A 124 14.65 27.03 4.33
C VAL A 124 13.29 27.59 3.92
N LEU A 125 12.49 26.79 3.22
CA LEU A 125 11.12 27.11 2.81
C LEU A 125 10.25 25.88 2.93
N GLN A 126 8.97 26.09 3.22
CA GLN A 126 7.99 25.02 3.35
C GLN A 126 6.62 25.49 2.88
N THR A 127 5.85 24.59 2.30
CA THR A 127 4.45 24.79 1.92
C THR A 127 3.67 23.51 2.21
N GLY A 128 2.39 23.64 2.58
CA GLY A 128 1.51 22.52 2.93
C GLY A 128 1.20 22.44 4.41
N GLU A 129 0.54 21.35 4.82
CA GLU A 129 0.26 21.11 6.23
C GLU A 129 1.59 21.01 6.96
N SER A 130 1.74 21.84 8.00
CA SER A 130 3.05 22.10 8.58
C SER A 130 3.60 20.82 9.19
N LEU A 131 4.66 20.29 8.60
CA LEU A 131 5.78 19.76 9.36
C LEU A 131 6.33 20.96 10.17
N SER A 132 5.62 21.28 11.25
CA SER A 132 5.85 22.31 12.29
C SER A 132 7.28 22.83 12.34
N LYS A 133 7.47 24.12 11.97
CA LYS A 133 8.65 25.00 12.22
C LYS A 133 9.80 24.36 13.01
N GLY A 134 10.51 23.41 12.40
CA GLY A 134 11.47 22.55 13.08
C GLY A 134 12.56 22.11 12.10
N LYS A 135 13.74 21.79 12.62
CA LYS A 135 14.82 21.24 11.78
C LYS A 135 14.32 19.92 11.18
N VAL A 136 14.88 19.48 10.04
CA VAL A 136 14.63 18.11 9.57
C VAL A 136 15.04 17.07 10.62
N SER A 137 15.92 17.45 11.55
CA SER A 137 16.24 16.67 12.75
C SER A 137 15.06 16.42 13.70
N ASP A 138 13.99 17.22 13.66
CA ASP A 138 12.74 16.98 14.41
C ASP A 138 11.82 15.97 13.70
N TYR A 139 12.16 15.63 12.46
CA TYR A 139 11.51 14.61 11.66
C TYR A 139 12.43 13.39 11.60
N ASN A 140 11.89 12.18 11.72
CA ASN A 140 12.65 10.96 11.45
C ASN A 140 12.85 10.78 9.93
N VAL A 141 13.17 11.86 9.20
CA VAL A 141 13.73 11.73 7.86
C VAL A 141 15.06 11.04 8.06
N ASP A 142 15.17 9.83 7.52
CA ASP A 142 16.38 9.04 7.64
C ASP A 142 17.59 9.89 7.24
N GLN A 143 18.47 10.16 8.19
CA GLN A 143 19.68 10.95 7.95
C GLN A 143 20.56 10.28 6.89
N ASN A 144 20.39 8.97 6.69
CA ASN A 144 21.03 8.23 5.60
C ASN A 144 20.47 8.65 4.25
N LEU A 145 19.17 8.91 4.10
CA LEU A 145 18.60 9.44 2.86
C LEU A 145 19.23 10.78 2.46
N ILE A 146 19.39 11.70 3.43
CA ILE A 146 20.03 13.00 3.16
C ILE A 146 21.50 12.80 2.76
N LYS A 147 22.22 11.87 3.40
CA LYS A 147 23.61 11.55 3.04
C LYS A 147 23.71 10.92 1.64
N GLU A 148 22.80 10.03 1.29
CA GLU A 148 22.78 9.34 0.00
C GLU A 148 22.40 10.26 -1.15
N VAL A 149 21.41 11.14 -0.95
CA VAL A 149 21.04 12.16 -1.94
C VAL A 149 22.19 13.15 -2.15
N LYS A 150 22.89 13.55 -1.08
CA LYS A 150 24.10 14.39 -1.19
C LYS A 150 25.24 13.70 -1.94
N ALA A 151 25.45 12.40 -1.68
CA ALA A 151 26.54 11.66 -2.29
C ALA A 151 26.31 11.41 -3.79
N ASN A 152 25.05 11.16 -4.20
CA ASN A 152 24.74 10.71 -5.55
C ASN A 152 24.03 11.75 -6.42
N TYR A 153 23.57 12.88 -5.85
CA TYR A 153 22.77 13.91 -6.54
C TYR A 153 21.54 13.37 -7.29
N GLN A 154 21.01 12.23 -6.83
CA GLN A 154 19.88 11.56 -7.44
C GLN A 154 18.63 11.72 -6.59
N THR A 155 17.49 11.86 -7.25
CA THR A 155 16.17 11.75 -6.63
C THR A 155 16.03 10.38 -5.96
N ARG A 156 15.65 10.36 -4.68
CA ARG A 156 15.44 9.16 -3.88
C ARG A 156 14.15 9.29 -3.08
N HIS A 157 13.59 8.15 -2.69
CA HIS A 157 12.57 8.05 -1.67
C HIS A 157 13.20 7.51 -0.38
N GLY A 158 12.72 7.96 0.78
CA GLY A 158 13.06 7.34 2.05
C GLY A 158 12.25 6.07 2.29
N ASP A 159 12.64 5.33 3.32
CA ASP A 159 11.80 4.28 3.89
C ASP A 159 10.57 4.88 4.60
N PHE A 160 9.59 4.03 4.89
CA PHE A 160 8.42 4.41 5.66
C PHE A 160 8.84 4.84 7.06
N PHE A 161 8.49 6.08 7.43
CA PHE A 161 8.70 6.61 8.78
C PHE A 161 7.36 7.06 9.38
N ILE A 162 7.25 7.01 10.70
CA ILE A 162 6.08 7.49 11.42
C ILE A 162 6.23 8.99 11.64
N ASP A 163 5.24 9.76 11.20
CA ASP A 163 5.09 11.16 11.61
C ASP A 163 4.43 11.23 12.99
N TYR A 164 5.24 11.45 14.01
CA TYR A 164 4.78 11.48 15.40
C TYR A 164 4.02 12.76 15.77
N LYS A 165 4.10 13.86 14.99
CA LYS A 165 3.38 15.10 15.32
C LYS A 165 1.94 15.09 14.83
N LYS A 166 1.62 14.39 13.74
CA LYS A 166 0.24 14.24 13.24
C LYS A 166 -0.67 13.45 14.18
N ASN A 167 -0.09 12.54 14.97
CA ASN A 167 -0.83 11.71 15.95
C ASN A 167 -1.28 12.47 17.21
N LEU A 168 -0.79 13.69 17.46
CA LEU A 168 -1.22 14.51 18.60
C LEU A 168 -2.52 15.28 18.33
N THR A 169 -2.97 15.36 17.07
CA THR A 169 -4.19 16.09 16.69
C THR A 169 -5.46 15.21 16.76
N TYR A 170 -5.31 13.89 16.90
CA TYR A 170 -6.43 12.94 17.02
C TYR A 170 -6.74 12.53 18.47
N LYS A 171 -6.13 13.21 19.45
CA LYS A 171 -6.30 12.93 20.88
C LYS A 171 -6.72 14.19 21.64
N SER A 172 -7.86 14.77 21.25
CA SER A 172 -8.64 15.68 22.11
C SER A 172 -10.13 15.43 21.94
#